data_AF-A0A7V2YA05-F1
#
_entry.id   AF-A0A7V2YA05-F1
#
_cell.length_a   1.000
_cell.length_b   1.000
_cell.length_c   1.000
_cell.angle_alpha   90.00
_cell.angle_beta   90.00
_cell.angle_gamma   90.00
#
_symmetry.space_group_name_H-M   'P 1'
#
loop_
_entity.id
_entity.type
_entity.pdbx_description
1 polymer ?
#
loop_
_entity_poly.entity_id
_entity_poly.type
_entity_poly.pdbx_seq_one_letter_code
_entity_poly.pdbx_strand_id
1 'polypeptide(L)'
;MSEEKIHIDVLTLDSVQCAACGYMMESIAAMPIEVQDMIEYREWSIKNKDGIGKFLELKGRVLPTICIERDLVFESIIPQYEELIDEMAKRAPTPAMRDKILSLREKGFEFDKIQENLQRAGAGRFTRSDSSIV
;
A
#
# COMPACT_ATOMS: atom_id res chain seq x y z
N MET A 1 -23.72 -3.36 -5.42
CA MET A 1 -23.23 -3.83 -4.12
C MET A 1 -21.78 -3.42 -4.06
N SER A 2 -21.42 -2.50 -3.18
CA SER A 2 -20.02 -2.08 -3.05
C SER A 2 -19.23 -3.29 -2.58
N GLU A 3 -18.29 -3.78 -3.39
CA GLU A 3 -17.34 -4.81 -2.94
C GLU A 3 -16.57 -4.22 -1.76
N GLU A 4 -16.74 -4.80 -0.58
CA GLU A 4 -16.01 -4.39 0.62
C GLU A 4 -14.53 -4.74 0.40
N LYS A 5 -13.69 -3.74 0.12
CA LYS A 5 -12.25 -3.88 -0.06
C LYS A 5 -11.51 -3.46 1.20
N ILE A 6 -10.30 -3.99 1.38
CA ILE A 6 -9.38 -3.57 2.43
C ILE A 6 -8.62 -2.33 1.94
N HIS A 7 -8.67 -1.25 2.71
CA HIS A 7 -8.01 0.00 2.40
C HIS A 7 -6.59 0.02 2.96
N ILE A 8 -5.62 0.37 2.11
CA ILE A 8 -4.21 0.43 2.47
C ILE A 8 -3.64 1.79 2.07
N ASP A 9 -3.19 2.56 3.06
CA ASP A 9 -2.53 3.84 2.84
C ASP A 9 -1.02 3.68 3.03
N VAL A 10 -0.24 4.03 2.01
CA VAL A 10 1.23 3.99 2.09
C VAL A 10 1.76 5.41 2.18
N LEU A 11 2.22 5.79 3.37
CA LEU A 11 2.83 7.07 3.64
C LEU A 11 4.28 7.04 3.16
N THR A 12 4.65 7.91 2.23
CA THR A 12 5.99 7.93 1.63
C THR A 12 6.56 9.35 1.57
N LEU A 13 7.88 9.44 1.35
CA LEU A 13 8.49 10.67 0.86
C LEU A 13 8.36 10.73 -0.65
N ASP A 14 8.90 9.73 -1.35
CA ASP A 14 8.93 9.67 -2.82
C ASP A 14 9.20 8.23 -3.28
N SER A 15 8.19 7.47 -3.74
CA SER A 15 8.41 6.10 -4.24
C SER A 15 9.27 6.01 -5.51
N VAL A 16 9.49 7.10 -6.23
CA VAL A 16 10.29 7.12 -7.47
C VAL A 16 11.77 7.33 -7.16
N GLN A 17 12.07 8.17 -6.18
CA GLN A 17 13.45 8.58 -5.86
C GLN A 17 14.00 7.96 -4.58
N CYS A 18 13.15 7.57 -3.63
CA CYS A 18 13.55 6.92 -2.39
C CYS A 18 13.38 5.40 -2.51
N ALA A 19 14.50 4.67 -2.52
CA ALA A 19 14.51 3.21 -2.68
C ALA A 19 13.61 2.48 -1.65
N ALA A 20 13.66 2.87 -0.37
CA ALA A 20 12.83 2.25 0.66
C ALA A 20 11.32 2.50 0.42
N CYS A 21 10.94 3.69 -0.05
CA CYS A 21 9.54 3.99 -0.41
C CYS A 21 9.11 3.16 -1.63
N GLY A 22 9.99 3.02 -2.62
CA GLY A 22 9.76 2.17 -3.80
C GLY A 22 9.53 0.71 -3.41
N TYR A 23 10.43 0.11 -2.62
CA TYR A 23 10.28 -1.27 -2.16
C TYR A 23 9.00 -1.51 -1.35
N MET A 24 8.54 -0.51 -0.61
CA MET A 24 7.29 -0.60 0.15
C MET A 24 6.04 -0.58 -0.74
N MET A 25 6.06 0.22 -1.81
CA MET A 25 5.00 0.20 -2.81
C MET A 25 5.02 -1.10 -3.62
N GLU A 26 6.22 -1.59 -3.94
CA GLU A 26 6.42 -2.85 -4.67
C GLU A 26 5.95 -4.06 -3.87
N SER A 27 6.15 -4.10 -2.55
CA SER A 27 5.68 -5.22 -1.72
C SER A 27 4.15 -5.39 -1.78
N ILE A 28 3.39 -4.29 -1.87
CA ILE A 28 1.94 -4.35 -2.07
C ILE A 28 1.61 -4.65 -3.54
N ALA A 29 2.30 -4.02 -4.49
CA ALA A 29 2.04 -4.20 -5.92
C ALA A 29 2.38 -5.61 -6.44
N ALA A 30 3.29 -6.31 -5.78
CA ALA A 30 3.69 -7.68 -6.10
C ALA A 30 2.69 -8.72 -5.56
N MET A 31 1.67 -8.32 -4.81
CA MET A 31 0.63 -9.26 -4.35
C MET A 31 -0.12 -9.89 -5.54
N PRO A 32 -0.51 -11.17 -5.46
CA PRO A 32 -1.29 -11.86 -6.49
C PRO A 32 -2.57 -11.13 -6.88
N ILE A 33 -3.02 -11.33 -8.11
CA ILE A 33 -4.22 -10.67 -8.64
C ILE A 33 -5.46 -10.84 -7.74
N GLU A 34 -5.62 -12.01 -7.11
CA GLU A 34 -6.76 -12.28 -6.24
C GLU A 34 -6.72 -11.39 -4.99
N VAL A 35 -5.53 -11.08 -4.46
CA VAL A 35 -5.34 -10.13 -3.37
C VAL A 35 -5.56 -8.71 -3.89
N GLN A 36 -4.99 -8.38 -5.05
CA GLN A 36 -5.15 -7.07 -5.71
C GLN A 36 -6.62 -6.69 -5.95
N ASP A 37 -7.51 -7.66 -6.15
CA ASP A 37 -8.94 -7.42 -6.32
C ASP A 37 -9.67 -7.16 -5.00
N MET A 38 -9.12 -7.64 -3.87
CA MET A 38 -9.67 -7.48 -2.53
C MET A 38 -9.18 -6.22 -1.81
N ILE A 39 -8.15 -5.55 -2.33
CA ILE A 39 -7.57 -4.36 -1.72
C ILE A 39 -7.78 -3.10 -2.57
N GLU A 40 -7.82 -1.97 -1.90
CA GLU A 40 -7.63 -0.65 -2.50
C GLU A 40 -6.48 0.03 -1.79
N TYR A 41 -5.44 0.41 -2.52
CA TYR A 41 -4.25 1.00 -1.91
C TYR A 41 -3.78 2.24 -2.63
N ARG A 42 -3.22 3.18 -1.87
CA ARG A 42 -2.80 4.49 -2.36
C ARG A 42 -1.51 4.97 -1.71
N GLU A 43 -0.64 5.56 -2.53
CA GLU A 43 0.52 6.30 -2.04
C GLU A 43 0.14 7.72 -1.60
N TRP A 44 0.65 8.13 -0.45
CA TRP A 44 0.56 9.49 0.08
C TRP A 44 1.95 10.08 0.32
N SER A 45 2.43 10.83 -0.67
CA SER A 45 3.71 11.52 -0.59
C SER A 45 3.62 12.78 0.27
N ILE A 46 4.45 12.88 1.31
CA ILE A 46 4.54 14.10 2.15
C ILE A 46 5.17 15.30 1.42
N LYS A 47 5.55 15.17 0.14
CA LYS A 47 5.98 16.29 -0.71
C LYS A 47 4.82 17.18 -1.14
N ASN A 48 3.58 16.72 -0.97
CA ASN A 48 2.37 17.48 -1.29
C ASN A 48 1.47 17.66 -0.06
N LYS A 49 0.56 18.64 -0.12
CA LYS A 49 -0.32 18.99 1.01
C LYS A 49 -1.25 17.85 1.42
N ASP A 50 -1.74 17.08 0.46
CA ASP A 50 -2.67 15.97 0.73
C ASP A 50 -1.98 14.85 1.49
N GLY A 51 -0.73 14.52 1.13
CA GLY A 51 0.08 13.52 1.82
C GLY A 51 0.52 13.98 3.20
N ILE A 52 0.84 15.27 3.40
CA ILE A 52 1.05 15.84 4.74
C ILE A 52 -0.23 15.71 5.58
N GLY A 53 -1.38 16.07 5.00
CA GLY A 53 -2.68 15.95 5.66
C GLY A 53 -2.98 14.51 6.07
N LYS A 54 -2.76 13.55 5.18
CA LYS A 54 -2.96 12.12 5.46
C LYS A 54 -1.97 11.59 6.51
N PHE A 55 -0.71 11.99 6.44
CA PHE A 55 0.31 11.62 7.43
C PHE A 55 -0.08 12.09 8.84
N LEU A 56 -0.59 13.31 8.98
CA LEU A 56 -1.10 13.84 10.25
C LEU A 56 -2.39 13.14 10.69
N GLU A 57 -3.33 12.89 9.77
CA GLU A 57 -4.60 12.20 10.03
C GLU A 57 -4.38 10.79 10.60
N LEU A 58 -3.46 10.04 9.99
CA LEU A 58 -3.11 8.67 10.39
C LEU A 58 -2.08 8.63 11.54
N LYS A 59 -1.63 9.79 12.02
CA LYS A 59 -0.63 9.94 13.10
C LYS A 59 0.69 9.25 12.78
N GLY A 60 1.10 9.31 11.52
CA GLY A 60 2.39 8.80 11.05
C GLY A 60 3.55 9.41 11.83
N ARG A 61 4.60 8.61 12.06
CA ARG A 61 5.80 9.02 12.80
C ARG A 61 7.07 8.90 11.98
N VAL A 62 7.15 7.87 11.14
CA VAL A 62 8.30 7.53 10.31
C VAL A 62 7.85 7.20 8.90
N LEU A 63 8.79 7.25 7.96
CA LEU A 63 8.55 6.93 6.55
C LEU A 63 9.57 5.89 6.08
N PRO A 64 9.20 5.04 5.10
CA PRO A 64 7.83 4.81 4.64
C PRO A 64 6.99 4.05 5.70
N THR A 65 5.66 4.21 5.68
CA THR A 65 4.75 3.50 6.59
C THR A 65 3.54 2.95 5.84
N ILE A 66 3.21 1.67 6.04
CA ILE A 66 1.95 1.07 5.56
C ILE A 66 0.92 1.13 6.67
N CYS A 67 -0.26 1.64 6.32
CA CYS A 67 -1.45 1.61 7.16
C CYS A 67 -2.50 0.71 6.52
N ILE A 68 -3.15 -0.15 7.31
CA ILE A 68 -4.23 -1.03 6.84
C ILE A 68 -5.47 -0.70 7.66
N GLU A 69 -6.58 -0.36 7.00
CA GLU A 69 -7.81 0.10 7.67
C GLU A 69 -7.54 1.20 8.72
N ARG A 70 -6.67 2.15 8.36
CA ARG A 70 -6.25 3.31 9.17
C ARG A 70 -5.33 2.99 10.36
N ASP A 71 -4.98 1.73 10.61
CA ASP A 71 -3.99 1.34 11.62
C ASP A 71 -2.57 1.45 11.06
N LEU A 72 -1.63 1.99 11.83
CA LEU A 72 -0.19 1.93 11.51
C LEU A 72 0.31 0.50 11.71
N VAL A 73 0.66 -0.21 10.63
CA VAL A 73 1.02 -1.64 10.69
C VAL A 73 2.52 -1.86 10.50
N PHE A 74 3.09 -1.28 9.44
CA PHE A 74 4.52 -1.43 9.14
C PHE A 74 5.17 -0.05 9.08
N GLU A 75 5.90 0.31 10.14
CA GLU A 75 6.55 1.61 10.28
C GLU A 75 8.05 1.49 9.99
N SER A 76 8.51 2.01 8.84
CA SER A 76 9.91 1.95 8.40
C SER A 76 10.49 0.52 8.31
N ILE A 77 9.64 -0.48 8.16
CA ILE A 77 10.01 -1.90 7.99
C ILE A 77 9.28 -2.42 6.75
N ILE A 78 10.03 -2.98 5.80
CA ILE A 78 9.44 -3.56 4.59
C ILE A 78 8.94 -4.97 4.94
N PRO A 79 7.63 -5.22 4.83
CA PRO A 79 7.06 -6.51 5.22
C PRO A 79 7.38 -7.60 4.19
N GLN A 80 7.38 -8.84 4.66
CA GLN A 80 7.32 -10.02 3.82
C GLN A 80 5.88 -10.29 3.35
N TYR A 81 5.74 -11.15 2.34
CA TYR A 81 4.44 -11.53 1.78
C TYR A 81 3.47 -12.05 2.86
N GLU A 82 3.92 -13.01 3.66
CA GLU A 82 3.08 -13.62 4.70
C GLU A 82 2.63 -12.62 5.76
N GLU A 83 3.50 -11.68 6.15
CA GLU A 83 3.19 -10.67 7.15
C GLU A 83 2.09 -9.72 6.67
N LEU A 84 2.14 -9.30 5.40
CA LEU A 84 1.08 -8.50 4.80
C LEU A 84 -0.24 -9.28 4.73
N ILE A 85 -0.20 -10.55 4.32
CA ILE A 85 -1.40 -11.42 4.26
C ILE A 85 -2.03 -11.56 5.64
N ASP A 86 -1.22 -11.83 6.65
CA ASP A 86 -1.68 -12.03 8.02
C ASP A 86 -2.30 -10.73 8.59
N GLU A 87 -1.70 -9.57 8.34
CA GLU A 87 -2.23 -8.27 8.79
C GLU A 87 -3.49 -7.82 8.04
N MET A 88 -3.61 -8.15 6.75
CA MET A 88 -4.84 -7.95 5.98
C MET A 88 -5.96 -8.87 6.47
N ALA A 89 -5.66 -10.14 6.72
CA ALA A 89 -6.65 -11.12 7.20
C ALA A 89 -7.23 -10.72 8.58
N LYS A 90 -6.39 -10.20 9.49
CA LYS A 90 -6.83 -9.68 10.80
C LYS A 90 -7.85 -8.53 10.68
N ARG A 91 -7.79 -7.77 9.59
CA ARG A 91 -8.63 -6.58 9.33
C ARG A 91 -9.68 -6.80 8.25
N ALA A 92 -9.83 -8.03 7.77
CA ALA A 92 -10.80 -8.34 6.74
C ALA A 92 -12.23 -8.07 7.26
N PRO A 93 -13.09 -7.40 6.48
CA PRO A 93 -14.44 -7.01 6.90
C PRO A 93 -15.37 -8.20 7.11
N THR A 94 -15.11 -9.33 6.43
CA THR A 94 -15.91 -10.55 6.52
C THR A 94 -15.06 -11.80 6.77
N PRO A 95 -15.60 -12.83 7.45
CA PRO A 95 -14.92 -14.12 7.61
C PRO A 95 -14.55 -14.78 6.28
N ALA A 96 -15.40 -14.65 5.27
CA ALA A 96 -15.15 -15.22 3.94
C ALA A 96 -13.94 -14.55 3.26
N MET A 97 -13.80 -13.23 3.38
CA MET A 97 -12.63 -12.51 2.86
C MET A 97 -11.37 -12.90 3.62
N ARG A 98 -11.43 -12.98 4.96
CA ARG A 98 -10.31 -13.44 5.80
C ARG A 98 -9.81 -14.80 5.33
N ASP A 99 -10.71 -15.78 5.20
CA ASP A 99 -10.34 -17.15 4.87
C ASP A 99 -9.77 -17.23 3.43
N LYS A 100 -10.32 -16.42 2.50
CA LYS A 100 -9.77 -16.28 1.14
C LYS A 100 -8.36 -15.69 1.14
N ILE A 101 -8.11 -14.61 1.88
CA ILE A 101 -6.78 -14.00 2.00
C ILE A 101 -5.77 -14.99 2.58
N LEU A 102 -6.12 -15.69 3.66
CA LEU A 102 -5.25 -16.69 4.29
C LEU A 102 -4.94 -17.87 3.36
N SER A 103 -5.89 -18.27 2.50
CA SER A 103 -5.64 -19.34 1.52
C SER A 103 -4.56 -18.98 0.48
N LEU A 104 -4.26 -17.69 0.32
CA LEU A 104 -3.24 -17.19 -0.61
C LEU A 104 -1.86 -17.05 0.03
N ARG A 105 -1.71 -17.33 1.34
CA ARG A 105 -0.46 -17.17 2.10
C ARG A 105 0.74 -17.94 1.52
N GLU A 106 0.50 -19.08 0.86
CA GLU A 106 1.55 -19.90 0.24
C GLU A 106 1.84 -19.54 -1.22
N LYS A 107 1.02 -18.68 -1.84
CA LYS A 107 1.15 -18.34 -3.27
C LYS A 107 2.38 -17.48 -3.55
N GLY A 108 2.81 -16.65 -2.59
CA GLY A 108 3.93 -15.73 -2.74
C GLY A 108 3.63 -14.53 -3.65
N PHE A 109 4.68 -13.78 -4.00
CA PHE A 109 4.57 -12.61 -4.87
C PHE A 109 4.47 -12.96 -6.36
N GLU A 110 3.61 -12.25 -7.09
CA GLU A 110 3.50 -12.25 -8.54
C GLU A 110 4.15 -10.98 -9.12
N PHE A 111 5.29 -11.14 -9.78
CA PHE A 111 6.08 -10.00 -10.27
C PHE A 111 5.67 -9.49 -11.65
N ASP A 112 4.89 -10.27 -12.41
CA ASP A 112 4.57 -9.98 -13.82
C ASP A 112 3.74 -8.70 -14.02
N LYS A 113 3.00 -8.28 -12.98
CA LYS A 113 2.06 -7.15 -13.05
C LYS A 113 2.39 -5.98 -12.13
N ILE A 114 3.59 -5.95 -11.56
CA ILE A 114 4.00 -4.91 -10.59
C ILE A 114 3.80 -3.50 -11.17
N GLN A 115 4.24 -3.25 -12.40
CA GLN A 115 4.17 -1.92 -13.00
C GLN A 115 2.73 -1.45 -13.23
N GLU A 116 1.82 -2.37 -13.57
CA GLU A 116 0.39 -2.09 -13.73
C GLU A 116 -0.24 -1.76 -12.37
N ASN A 117 0.04 -2.58 -11.36
CA ASN A 117 -0.48 -2.40 -10.00
C ASN A 117 0.03 -1.09 -9.37
N LEU A 118 1.32 -0.77 -9.51
CA LEU A 118 1.89 0.51 -9.06
C LEU A 118 1.19 1.71 -9.70
N GLN A 119 0.91 1.65 -11.01
CA GLN A 119 0.19 2.71 -11.70
C GLN A 119 -1.26 2.87 -11.19
N ARG A 120 -1.93 1.75 -10.88
CA ARG A 120 -3.28 1.74 -10.30
C ARG A 120 -3.32 2.43 -8.94
N ALA A 121 -2.30 2.22 -8.12
CA ALA A 121 -2.15 2.88 -6.81
C ALA A 121 -1.68 4.34 -6.86
N GLY A 122 -1.41 4.85 -8.07
CA GLY A 122 -0.89 6.20 -8.26
C GLY A 122 0.56 6.37 -7.77
N ALA A 123 1.33 5.27 -7.69
CA ALA A 123 2.72 5.32 -7.27
C ALA A 123 3.51 6.31 -8.13
N GLY A 124 4.22 7.24 -7.49
CA GLY A 124 5.03 8.26 -8.13
C GLY A 124 4.26 9.38 -8.85
N ARG A 125 2.93 9.28 -8.98
CA ARG A 125 2.12 10.30 -9.66
C ARG A 125 2.05 11.61 -8.89
N PHE A 126 2.13 11.52 -7.56
CA PHE A 126 1.99 12.67 -6.66
C PHE A 126 3.30 13.03 -5.94
N THR A 127 4.42 12.42 -6.32
CA THR A 127 5.72 12.66 -5.67
C THR A 127 6.51 13.81 -6.32
N ARG A 128 6.11 14.29 -7.51
CA ARG A 128 6.74 15.44 -8.17
C ARG A 128 5.97 16.73 -7.88
N SER A 129 6.63 17.71 -7.26
CA SER A 129 6.15 19.10 -7.13
C SER A 129 6.54 19.97 -8.33
N ASP A 130 7.55 19.56 -9.10
CA ASP A 130 8.23 20.43 -10.06
C ASP A 130 8.02 19.92 -11.50
N SER A 131 6.88 20.25 -12.13
CA SER A 131 6.72 20.19 -13.59
C SER A 131 5.72 21.24 -14.11
N SER A 132 5.77 22.43 -13.51
CA SER A 132 5.39 23.68 -14.17
C SER A 132 6.23 24.80 -13.57
N ILE A 133 7.53 24.76 -13.86
CA ILE A 133 8.30 26.00 -13.96
C ILE A 133 7.93 26.57 -15.32
N VAL A 134 7.33 27.76 -15.27
CA VAL A 134 7.00 28.63 -16.41
C VAL A 134 8.27 28.91 -17.22
#